data_AF-A0A2V5SR06-F1
#
_entry.id   AF-A0A2V5SR06-F1
#
_cell.length_a   1.000
_cell.length_b   1.000
_cell.length_c   1.000
_cell.angle_alpha   90.00
_cell.angle_beta   90.00
_cell.angle_gamma   90.00
#
_symmetry.space_group_name_H-M   'P 1'
#
loop_
_entity.id
_entity.type
_entity.pdbx_description
1 polymer ?
#
loop_
_entity_poly.entity_id
_entity_poly.type
_entity_poly.pdbx_seq_one_letter_code
_entity_poly.pdbx_strand_id
1 'polypeptide(L)' 'MSKVEQMEAELRKLSQAELRQIREWLDDLIEDELEFTPEFENSIQRSERDMAAGKAARVRELKHA' A
#
# COMPACT_ATOMS: atom_id res chain seq x y z
N MET A 1 2.30 -16.27 24.27
CA MET A 1 2.77 -15.98 22.91
C MET A 1 1.57 -15.53 22.10
N SER A 2 1.62 -14.35 21.49
CA SER A 2 0.57 -13.85 20.62
C SER A 2 0.52 -14.65 19.31
N LYS A 3 -0.59 -14.53 18.58
CA LYS A 3 -0.71 -15.14 17.24
C LYS A 3 0.33 -14.55 16.28
N VAL A 4 0.62 -13.25 16.41
CA VAL A 4 1.61 -12.53 15.60
C VAL A 4 3.02 -13.05 15.87
N GLU A 5 3.40 -13.20 17.15
CA GLU A 5 4.72 -13.72 17.54
C GLU A 5 4.98 -15.14 16.97
N GLN A 6 3.94 -15.98 16.94
CA GLN A 6 4.04 -17.32 16.33
C GLN A 6 4.25 -17.24 14.81
N MET A 7 3.51 -16.36 14.13
CA MET A 7 3.67 -16.17 12.68
C MET A 7 5.05 -15.60 12.34
N GLU A 8 5.57 -14.64 13.11
CA GLU A 8 6.93 -14.11 12.92
C GLU A 8 8.00 -15.21 13.04
N ALA A 9 7.84 -16.13 14.01
CA ALA A 9 8.77 -17.23 14.19
C ALA A 9 8.79 -18.19 12.99
N GLU A 10 7.64 -18.42 12.34
CA GLU A 10 7.57 -19.23 11.12
C GLU A 10 8.10 -18.49 9.90
N LEU A 11 7.78 -17.20 9.73
CA LEU A 11 8.29 -16.37 8.62
C LEU A 11 9.83 -16.33 8.61
N ARG A 12 10.47 -16.32 9.78
CA ARG A 12 11.95 -16.34 9.89
C ARG A 12 12.61 -17.58 9.31
N LYS A 13 11.87 -18.67 9.09
CA LYS A 13 12.39 -19.94 8.54
C LYS A 13 12.34 -19.98 7.01
N LEU A 14 11.64 -19.03 6.38
CA LEU A 14 11.43 -19.00 4.94
C LEU A 14 12.61 -18.38 4.19
N SER A 15 12.74 -18.75 2.92
CA SER A 15 13.63 -18.08 2.00
C SER A 15 13.18 -16.66 1.67
N GLN A 16 14.09 -15.84 1.13
CA GLN A 16 13.76 -14.50 0.66
C GLN A 16 12.71 -14.48 -0.45
N ALA A 17 12.65 -15.52 -1.29
CA ALA A 17 11.66 -15.63 -2.35
C ALA A 17 10.25 -15.85 -1.78
N GLU A 18 10.13 -16.75 -0.81
CA GLU A 18 8.86 -17.02 -0.12
C GLU A 18 8.39 -15.81 0.70
N LEU A 19 9.31 -15.10 1.36
CA LEU A 19 8.98 -13.86 2.07
C LEU A 19 8.42 -12.78 1.14
N ARG A 20 8.92 -12.68 -0.09
CA ARG A 20 8.38 -11.75 -1.09
C ARG A 20 6.97 -12.13 -1.54
N GLN A 21 6.72 -13.43 -1.76
CA GLN A 21 5.38 -13.91 -2.09
C GLN A 21 4.38 -13.62 -0.97
N ILE A 22 4.78 -13.81 0.28
CA ILE A 22 3.92 -13.47 1.43
C ILE A 22 3.68 -11.98 1.51
N ARG A 23 4.70 -11.14 1.26
CA ARG A 23 4.52 -9.69 1.24
C ARG A 23 3.51 -9.27 0.18
N GLU A 24 3.66 -9.75 -1.05
CA GLU A 24 2.74 -9.45 -2.15
C GLU A 24 1.30 -9.86 -1.80
N TRP A 25 1.11 -11.08 -1.29
CA TRP A 25 -0.19 -11.54 -0.82
C TRP A 25 -0.78 -10.69 0.31
N LEU A 26 0.05 -10.25 1.28
CA LEU A 26 -0.41 -9.38 2.36
C LEU A 26 -0.78 -7.98 1.88
N ASP A 27 -0.01 -7.44 0.92
CA ASP A 27 -0.31 -6.16 0.29
C ASP A 27 -1.70 -6.24 -0.40
N ASP A 28 -1.95 -7.30 -1.19
CA ASP A 28 -3.25 -7.56 -1.84
C ASP A 28 -4.38 -7.73 -0.80
N LEU A 29 -4.19 -8.57 0.22
CA LEU A 29 -5.21 -8.85 1.24
C LEU A 29 -5.64 -7.58 1.99
N ILE A 30 -4.69 -6.70 2.30
CA ILE A 30 -4.96 -5.44 2.99
C ILE A 30 -5.65 -4.45 2.04
N GLU A 31 -5.20 -4.39 0.78
CA GLU A 31 -5.78 -3.50 -0.23
C GLU A 31 -7.24 -3.88 -0.54
N ASP A 32 -7.57 -5.17 -0.57
CA ASP A 32 -8.93 -5.68 -0.78
C ASP A 32 -9.93 -5.21 0.30
N GLU A 33 -9.45 -4.92 1.51
CA GLU A 33 -10.28 -4.42 2.62
C GLU A 33 -10.42 -2.88 2.62
N LEU A 34 -9.72 -2.17 1.74
CA LEU A 34 -9.81 -0.71 1.64
C LEU A 34 -11.04 -0.27 0.85
N GLU A 35 -11.74 0.72 1.39
CA GLU A 35 -12.88 1.36 0.72
C GLU A 35 -12.53 2.75 0.21
N PHE A 36 -13.20 3.15 -0.87
CA PHE A 36 -13.18 4.54 -1.35
C PHE A 36 -13.92 5.44 -0.37
N THR A 37 -13.18 5.95 0.61
CA THR A 37 -13.74 6.91 1.55
C THR A 37 -14.12 8.20 0.81
N PRO A 38 -15.12 8.96 1.29
CA PRO A 38 -15.48 10.24 0.69
C PRO A 38 -14.29 11.21 0.61
N GLU A 39 -13.36 11.17 1.57
CA GLU A 39 -12.15 11.98 1.53
C GLU A 39 -11.25 11.58 0.35
N PHE A 40 -11.05 10.27 0.15
CA PHE A 40 -10.23 9.75 -0.93
C PHE A 40 -10.84 10.07 -2.30
N GLU A 41 -12.14 9.85 -2.49
CA GLU A 41 -12.85 10.21 -3.72
C GLU A 41 -12.74 11.70 -4.05
N ASN A 42 -12.91 12.56 -3.05
CA ASN A 42 -12.76 14.01 -3.22
C ASN A 42 -11.32 14.38 -3.62
N SER A 43 -10.33 13.67 -3.11
CA SER A 43 -8.92 13.88 -3.49
C SER A 43 -8.66 13.54 -4.95
N ILE A 44 -9.26 12.46 -5.46
CA ILE A 44 -9.19 12.05 -6.88
C ILE A 44 -9.82 13.12 -7.76
N GLN A 45 -11.07 13.52 -7.46
CA GLN A 45 -11.77 14.53 -8.25
C GLN A 45 -11.02 15.87 -8.29
N ARG A 46 -10.38 16.27 -7.19
CA ARG A 46 -9.53 17.46 -7.15
C ARG A 46 -8.33 17.30 -8.08
N SER A 47 -7.66 16.15 -8.04
CA SER A 47 -6.52 15.84 -8.91
C SER A 47 -6.91 15.89 -10.39
N GLU A 48 -8.05 15.30 -10.75
CA GLU A 48 -8.60 15.34 -12.12
C GLU A 48 -8.84 16.77 -12.61
N ARG A 49 -9.45 17.63 -11.77
CA ARG A 49 -9.65 19.05 -12.10
C ARG A 49 -8.33 19.80 -12.27
N ASP A 50 -7.35 19.51 -11.41
CA ASP A 50 -6.02 20.13 -11.49
C ASP A 50 -5.30 19.73 -12.79
N MET A 51 -5.35 18.44 -13.18
CA MET A 51 -4.80 17.97 -14.44
C MET A 51 -5.50 18.59 -15.66
N ALA A 52 -6.83 18.69 -15.64
CA ALA A 52 -7.59 19.35 -16.71
C ALA A 52 -7.25 20.85 -16.84
N ALA A 53 -6.86 21.49 -15.73
CA ALA A 53 -6.37 22.86 -15.69
C ALA A 53 -4.88 22.99 -16.07
N GLY A 54 -4.23 21.90 -16.52
CA GLY A 54 -2.82 21.89 -16.91
C GLY A 54 -1.82 21.99 -15.75
N LYS A 55 -2.27 21.76 -14.51
CA LYS A 55 -1.38 21.73 -13.35
C LYS A 55 -0.64 20.39 -13.32
N ALA A 56 0.64 20.44 -12.97
CA ALA A 56 1.43 19.23 -12.80
C ALA A 56 0.88 18.36 -11.66
N ALA A 57 0.85 17.05 -11.88
CA ALA A 57 0.53 16.09 -10.84
C ALA A 57 1.52 16.23 -9.68
N ARG A 58 1.03 16.07 -8.44
CA ARG A 58 1.90 16.03 -7.28
C ARG A 58 2.71 14.74 -7.33
N VAL A 59 4.01 14.87 -7.56
CA VAL A 59 4.93 13.74 -7.45
C VAL A 59 5.25 13.55 -5.97
N ARG A 60 5.10 12.31 -5.49
CA ARG A 60 5.56 11.96 -4.14
C ARG A 60 7.07 12.14 -4.10
N GLU A 61 7.56 13.10 -3.30
CA GLU A 61 9.00 13.23 -3.05
C GLU A 61 9.50 11.93 -2.41
N LEU A 62 10.42 11.24 -3.09
CA LEU A 62 11.14 10.11 -2.53
C LEU A 62 12.01 10.63 -1.39
N LYS A 63 11.52 10.56 -0.16
CA LYS A 63 12.36 10.73 1.01
C LYS A 63 13.19 9.47 1.18
N HIS A 64 14.45 9.58 0.77
CA HIS A 64 15.57 8.64 0.91
C HIS A 64 15.67 7.55 -0.18
N ALA A 65 16.69 7.73 -1.04
CA ALA A 65 17.33 6.68 -1.83
C ALA A 65 18.54 6.14 -1.05
#